data_AF-A0A257VX06-F1
#
_entry.id   AF-A0A257VX06-F1
#
_cell.length_a   1.000
_cell.length_b   1.000
_cell.length_c   1.000
_cell.angle_alpha   90.00
_cell.angle_beta   90.00
_cell.angle_gamma   90.00
#
_symmetry.space_group_name_H-M   'P 1'
#
loop_
_entity.id
_entity.type
_entity.pdbx_description
1 polymer ?
#
loop_
_entity_poly.entity_id
_entity_poly.type
_entity_poly.pdbx_seq_one_letter_code
_entity_poly.pdbx_strand_id
1 'polypeptide(L)'
;DQFVREHVAGDLLTKLRLSADGAHLESPIATTSWWFGEILNSATDSAKSRADAVDNQIDVFSKAFLGLTVACARCHDHKFDPIPTADYYALAGVMHSTNVREAVIDSPARRAAIAAQLGARPEARGVKLALRPGDELFAGFEKWRAEGQAMGVSQGVASSSPLEGVGSLTSAKFKMPKFYVHVLMQGTKYRRPRVGEGDLRLTLVADDFKSSHWYPSGVPGFTWKSQRMTLSHGRECYFELVDRSRNGYLGVAAIVISDHKTPPGILENAALAAPGSVPDLPESTFAMISSDENPRNAKLHVRGSHLDLGAEVPRGFLKVLSGESRELGGSGRLEFADWLTQDAQALLARVMVNRVWKHHFGKGLVPSTDNFGLLGDRPANRGLL
;
A
#
# COMPACT_ATOMS: atom_id res chain seq x y z
N ASP A 1 19.55 -14.23 3.04
CA ASP A 1 18.84 -13.41 2.04
C ASP A 1 17.47 -12.92 2.55
N GLN A 2 16.82 -13.62 3.47
CA GLN A 2 15.51 -13.27 4.06
C GLN A 2 15.34 -11.78 4.38
N PHE A 3 16.31 -11.15 5.06
CA PHE A 3 16.27 -9.71 5.36
C PHE A 3 15.97 -8.84 4.13
N VAL A 4 16.65 -9.12 3.01
CA VAL A 4 16.49 -8.38 1.75
C VAL A 4 15.14 -8.69 1.12
N ARG A 5 14.73 -9.96 1.13
CA ARG A 5 13.42 -10.37 0.61
C ARG A 5 12.27 -9.69 1.34
N GLU A 6 12.37 -9.57 2.67
CA GLU A 6 11.36 -8.92 3.49
C GLU A 6 11.28 -7.40 3.22
N HIS A 7 12.41 -6.71 3.05
CA HIS A 7 12.43 -5.28 2.71
C HIS A 7 11.77 -4.98 1.36
N VAL A 8 11.87 -5.91 0.41
CA VAL A 8 11.29 -5.73 -0.92
C VAL A 8 9.83 -6.17 -0.97
N ALA A 9 9.53 -7.38 -0.49
CA ALA A 9 8.28 -8.09 -0.75
C ALA A 9 7.77 -8.85 0.49
N GLY A 10 8.07 -8.36 1.70
CA GLY A 10 7.74 -9.04 2.95
C GLY A 10 6.26 -9.34 3.16
N ASP A 11 5.34 -8.58 2.54
CA ASP A 11 3.90 -8.85 2.51
C ASP A 11 3.47 -9.95 1.52
N LEU A 12 4.33 -10.27 0.53
CA LEU A 12 4.07 -11.23 -0.54
C LEU A 12 4.75 -12.59 -0.29
N LEU A 13 5.53 -12.74 0.79
CA LEU A 13 6.23 -13.99 1.09
C LEU A 13 5.24 -15.08 1.52
N THR A 14 5.51 -16.32 1.07
CA THR A 14 4.70 -17.50 1.44
C THR A 14 4.79 -17.85 2.93
N LYS A 15 5.93 -17.55 3.56
CA LYS A 15 6.17 -17.76 4.99
C LYS A 15 6.50 -16.42 5.65
N LEU A 16 5.50 -15.85 6.31
CA LEU A 16 5.66 -14.60 7.07
C LEU A 16 6.29 -14.88 8.44
N ARG A 17 7.26 -14.04 8.81
CA ARG A 17 7.91 -14.05 10.12
C ARG A 17 6.99 -13.42 11.16
N LEU A 18 6.97 -14.03 12.34
CA LEU A 18 6.29 -13.53 13.51
C LEU A 18 7.29 -12.87 14.46
N SER A 19 6.80 -11.91 15.25
CA SER A 19 7.52 -11.35 16.39
C SER A 19 7.90 -12.44 17.39
N ALA A 20 8.88 -12.16 18.24
CA ALA A 20 9.40 -13.11 19.22
C ALA A 20 8.32 -13.66 20.19
N ASP A 21 7.29 -12.86 20.47
CA ASP A 21 6.11 -13.24 21.27
C ASP A 21 4.99 -13.91 20.46
N GLY A 22 5.15 -14.04 19.14
CA GLY A 22 4.15 -14.61 18.23
C GLY A 22 2.93 -13.72 17.99
N ALA A 23 2.92 -12.49 18.49
CA ALA A 23 1.75 -11.62 18.45
C ALA A 23 1.54 -10.90 17.11
N HIS A 24 2.61 -10.64 16.35
CA HIS A 24 2.59 -9.78 15.16
C HIS A 24 3.34 -10.38 13.97
N LEU A 25 2.93 -10.00 12.76
CA LEU A 25 3.61 -10.26 11.50
C LEU A 25 4.69 -9.21 11.27
N GLU A 26 5.96 -9.62 11.22
CA GLU A 26 7.09 -8.71 11.04
C GLU A 26 7.53 -8.56 9.59
N SER A 27 7.39 -9.61 8.76
CA SER A 27 7.78 -9.53 7.34
C SER A 27 7.10 -8.38 6.60
N PRO A 28 5.77 -8.15 6.72
CA PRO A 28 5.11 -7.02 6.04
C PRO A 28 5.63 -5.65 6.49
N ILE A 29 6.05 -5.51 7.75
CA ILE A 29 6.59 -4.24 8.29
C ILE A 29 7.90 -3.87 7.59
N ALA A 30 8.73 -4.84 7.20
CA ALA A 30 9.98 -4.52 6.52
C ALA A 30 9.78 -3.72 5.22
N THR A 31 8.62 -3.84 4.58
CA THR A 31 8.28 -3.11 3.35
C THR A 31 8.02 -1.61 3.57
N THR A 32 7.94 -1.14 4.82
CA THR A 32 7.89 0.29 5.13
C THR A 32 9.08 1.06 4.52
N SER A 33 10.19 0.38 4.20
CA SER A 33 11.33 1.01 3.52
C SER A 33 10.95 1.70 2.21
N TRP A 34 9.93 1.21 1.51
CA TRP A 34 9.41 1.85 0.30
C TRP A 34 8.72 3.18 0.54
N TRP A 35 8.33 3.47 1.78
CA TRP A 35 7.70 4.75 2.13
C TRP A 35 8.72 5.85 2.43
N PHE A 36 9.92 5.50 2.88
CA PHE A 36 10.90 6.53 3.22
C PHE A 36 11.39 7.22 1.95
N GLY A 37 11.01 8.48 1.79
CA GLY A 37 11.41 9.33 0.68
C GLY A 37 10.81 10.73 0.81
N GLU A 38 11.12 11.59 -0.16
CA GLU A 38 10.57 12.95 -0.20
C GLU A 38 9.07 12.91 -0.52
N ILE A 39 8.25 13.43 0.41
CA ILE A 39 6.80 13.52 0.26
C ILE A 39 6.42 14.99 0.38
N LEU A 40 5.85 15.55 -0.69
CA LEU A 40 5.39 16.92 -0.72
C LEU A 40 3.99 17.03 -0.12
N ASN A 41 3.85 17.83 0.93
CA ASN A 41 2.54 18.22 1.44
C ASN A 41 1.88 19.14 0.40
N SER A 42 0.78 18.68 -0.20
CA SER A 42 0.02 19.41 -1.23
C SER A 42 0.81 19.69 -2.51
N ALA A 43 1.30 18.63 -3.18
CA ALA A 43 2.01 18.80 -4.44
C ALA A 43 1.11 19.45 -5.50
N THR A 44 1.62 20.50 -6.14
CA THR A 44 0.90 21.21 -7.23
C THR A 44 0.98 20.46 -8.56
N ASP A 45 1.94 19.53 -8.68
CA ASP A 45 2.12 18.62 -9.81
C ASP A 45 2.31 17.19 -9.28
N SER A 46 1.21 16.46 -9.19
CA SER A 46 1.15 15.10 -8.65
C SER A 46 1.94 14.10 -9.49
N ALA A 47 1.99 14.31 -10.81
CA ALA A 47 2.72 13.43 -11.72
C ALA A 47 4.23 13.58 -11.50
N LYS A 48 4.72 14.83 -11.36
CA LYS A 48 6.10 15.11 -10.98
C LYS A 48 6.42 14.53 -9.61
N SER A 49 5.59 14.82 -8.60
CA SER A 49 5.83 14.35 -7.23
C SER A 49 5.91 12.83 -7.15
N ARG A 50 5.07 12.13 -7.92
CA ARG A 50 5.11 10.66 -8.00
C ARG A 50 6.36 10.15 -8.72
N ALA A 51 6.79 10.82 -9.79
CA ALA A 51 8.02 10.47 -10.50
C ALA A 51 9.26 10.66 -9.63
N ASP A 52 9.32 11.76 -8.87
CA ASP A 52 10.44 12.06 -7.96
C ASP A 52 10.47 11.11 -6.75
N ALA A 53 9.31 10.73 -6.21
CA ALA A 53 9.25 9.72 -5.15
C ALA A 53 9.80 8.36 -5.63
N VAL A 54 9.43 7.93 -6.84
CA VAL A 54 9.95 6.69 -7.42
C VAL A 54 11.45 6.78 -7.75
N ASP A 55 11.91 7.91 -8.25
CA ASP A 55 13.34 8.15 -8.47
C ASP A 55 14.14 8.03 -7.17
N ASN A 56 13.63 8.61 -6.08
CA ASN A 56 14.26 8.51 -4.76
C ASN A 56 14.24 7.07 -4.22
N GLN A 57 13.14 6.34 -4.40
CA GLN A 57 13.06 4.91 -4.06
C GLN A 57 14.11 4.10 -4.83
N ILE A 58 14.25 4.31 -6.14
CA ILE A 58 15.26 3.64 -6.97
C ILE A 58 16.66 4.02 -6.52
N ASP A 59 16.93 5.30 -6.29
CA ASP A 59 18.24 5.79 -5.86
C ASP A 59 18.68 5.17 -4.54
N VAL A 60 17.84 5.28 -3.50
CA VAL A 60 18.13 4.74 -2.18
C VAL A 60 18.29 3.22 -2.25
N PHE A 61 17.36 2.53 -2.91
CA PHE A 61 17.38 1.07 -2.96
C PHE A 61 18.58 0.53 -3.73
N SER A 62 18.84 1.06 -4.92
CA SER A 62 19.95 0.60 -5.76
C SER A 62 21.31 0.86 -5.11
N LYS A 63 21.48 1.98 -4.41
CA LYS A 63 22.66 2.20 -3.57
C LYS A 63 22.69 1.20 -2.42
N ALA A 64 21.61 1.07 -1.65
CA ALA A 64 21.55 0.27 -0.42
C ALA A 64 21.69 -1.25 -0.60
N PHE A 65 21.31 -1.82 -1.75
CA PHE A 65 21.38 -3.26 -1.97
C PHE A 65 22.31 -3.67 -3.12
N LEU A 66 22.53 -2.79 -4.10
CA LEU A 66 23.40 -3.08 -5.25
C LEU A 66 24.69 -2.27 -5.26
N GLY A 67 24.77 -1.18 -4.47
CA GLY A 67 25.92 -0.27 -4.53
C GLY A 67 26.04 0.40 -5.90
N LEU A 68 24.94 0.61 -6.61
CA LEU A 68 24.90 1.20 -7.95
C LEU A 68 24.08 2.48 -7.96
N THR A 69 24.48 3.45 -8.78
CA THR A 69 23.79 4.74 -8.97
C THR A 69 22.76 4.67 -10.10
N VAL A 70 21.78 3.77 -9.99
CA VAL A 70 20.80 3.50 -11.06
C VAL A 70 19.98 4.74 -11.43
N ALA A 71 19.67 5.61 -10.47
CA ALA A 71 18.86 6.83 -10.68
C ALA A 71 19.48 7.80 -11.70
N CYS A 72 20.80 7.78 -11.92
CA CYS A 72 21.41 8.58 -12.98
C CYS A 72 20.91 8.20 -14.39
N ALA A 73 20.38 6.98 -14.56
CA ALA A 73 19.79 6.52 -15.81
C ALA A 73 18.38 7.09 -16.08
N ARG A 74 17.82 7.92 -15.19
CA ARG A 74 16.48 8.53 -15.34
C ARG A 74 16.35 9.36 -16.62
N CYS A 75 17.40 10.12 -16.97
CA CYS A 75 17.35 11.10 -18.05
C CYS A 75 18.04 10.63 -19.34
N HIS A 76 19.04 9.76 -19.21
CA HIS A 76 19.85 9.23 -20.31
C HIS A 76 20.50 7.93 -19.86
N ASP A 77 21.03 7.13 -20.79
CA ASP A 77 21.73 5.90 -20.41
C ASP A 77 22.88 6.22 -19.47
N HIS A 78 23.03 5.42 -18.41
CA HIS A 78 23.99 5.71 -17.35
C HIS A 78 25.39 5.97 -17.95
N LYS A 79 26.01 7.08 -17.55
CA LYS A 79 27.18 7.63 -18.26
C LYS A 79 28.37 6.68 -18.36
N PHE A 80 28.57 5.84 -17.33
CA PHE A 80 29.74 4.98 -17.20
C PHE A 80 29.40 3.50 -17.12
N ASP A 81 28.33 3.17 -16.40
CA ASP A 81 27.93 1.78 -16.18
C ASP A 81 26.91 1.39 -17.26
N PRO A 82 26.86 0.13 -17.72
CA PRO A 82 26.00 -0.30 -18.82
C PRO A 82 24.55 -0.49 -18.34
N ILE A 83 23.96 0.57 -17.80
CA ILE A 83 22.59 0.64 -17.30
C ILE A 83 21.83 1.56 -18.25
N PRO A 84 21.06 1.01 -19.21
CA PRO A 84 20.28 1.83 -20.12
C PRO A 84 19.12 2.50 -19.38
N THR A 85 18.64 3.61 -19.94
CA THR A 85 17.44 4.34 -19.49
C THR A 85 16.25 3.39 -19.38
N ALA A 86 16.15 2.42 -20.29
CA ALA A 86 15.09 1.41 -20.27
C ALA A 86 15.10 0.56 -18.98
N ASP A 87 16.27 0.21 -18.43
CA ASP A 87 16.34 -0.60 -17.20
C ASP A 87 15.87 0.22 -15.99
N TYR A 88 16.16 1.53 -15.95
CA TYR A 88 15.59 2.44 -14.94
C TYR A 88 14.06 2.46 -15.01
N TYR A 89 13.48 2.65 -16.20
CA TYR A 89 12.01 2.70 -16.33
C TYR A 89 11.34 1.34 -16.14
N ALA A 90 12.03 0.24 -16.47
CA ALA A 90 11.57 -1.12 -16.15
C ALA A 90 11.41 -1.30 -14.63
N LEU A 91 12.39 -0.83 -13.84
CA LEU A 91 12.32 -0.85 -12.38
C LEU A 91 11.30 0.18 -11.84
N ALA A 92 11.21 1.36 -12.45
CA ALA A 92 10.22 2.37 -12.10
C ALA A 92 8.78 1.87 -12.25
N GLY A 93 8.52 1.01 -13.24
CA GLY A 93 7.21 0.37 -13.39
C GLY A 93 6.86 -0.55 -12.20
N VAL A 94 7.83 -1.24 -11.60
CA VAL A 94 7.63 -2.04 -10.37
C VAL A 94 7.26 -1.13 -9.20
N MET A 95 8.00 -0.04 -9.01
CA MET A 95 7.74 0.93 -7.94
C MET A 95 6.41 1.66 -8.12
N HIS A 96 6.06 2.05 -9.35
CA HIS A 96 4.76 2.65 -9.66
C HIS A 96 3.58 1.69 -9.45
N SER A 97 3.83 0.39 -9.45
CA SER A 97 2.84 -0.66 -9.19
C SER A 97 2.75 -1.04 -7.70
N THR A 98 3.53 -0.37 -6.84
CA THR A 98 3.53 -0.54 -5.39
C THR A 98 2.80 0.63 -4.75
N ASN A 99 1.93 0.33 -3.79
CA ASN A 99 1.26 1.31 -2.94
C ASN A 99 1.73 1.14 -1.50
N VAL A 100 1.52 2.16 -0.67
CA VAL A 100 1.80 2.11 0.77
C VAL A 100 0.52 2.45 1.52
N ARG A 101 0.14 1.60 2.47
CA ARG A 101 -1.10 1.73 3.24
C ARG A 101 -0.88 1.34 4.70
N GLU A 102 -1.78 1.80 5.56
CA GLU A 102 -1.86 1.29 6.93
C GLU A 102 -2.56 -0.08 6.92
N ALA A 103 -2.03 -1.04 7.67
CA ALA A 103 -2.61 -2.37 7.80
C ALA A 103 -2.46 -2.94 9.21
N VAL A 104 -3.36 -3.85 9.58
CA VAL A 104 -3.26 -4.65 10.81
C VAL A 104 -2.16 -5.69 10.63
N ILE A 105 -1.27 -5.78 11.62
CA ILE A 105 -0.15 -6.73 11.62
C ILE A 105 -0.28 -7.80 12.69
N ASP A 106 -1.47 -8.00 13.25
CA ASP A 106 -1.71 -9.09 14.21
C ASP A 106 -1.46 -10.47 13.59
N SER A 107 -0.92 -11.40 14.37
CA SER A 107 -0.69 -12.77 13.92
C SER A 107 -2.01 -13.50 13.61
N PRO A 108 -2.01 -14.51 12.72
CA PRO A 108 -3.21 -15.33 12.47
C PRO A 108 -3.82 -15.92 13.76
N ALA A 109 -2.97 -16.32 14.72
CA ALA A 109 -3.41 -16.84 16.01
C ALA A 109 -4.12 -15.77 16.86
N ARG A 110 -3.54 -14.57 16.95
CA ARG A 110 -4.16 -13.44 17.65
C ARG A 110 -5.49 -13.05 17.01
N ARG A 111 -5.55 -13.00 15.68
CA ARG A 111 -6.76 -12.70 14.91
C ARG A 111 -7.84 -13.75 15.13
N ALA A 112 -7.47 -15.04 15.14
CA ALA A 112 -8.40 -16.13 15.45
C ALA A 112 -8.93 -16.08 16.89
N ALA A 113 -8.09 -15.73 17.87
CA ALA A 113 -8.51 -15.58 19.26
C ALA A 113 -9.49 -14.41 19.45
N ILE A 114 -9.25 -13.29 18.77
CA ILE A 114 -10.17 -12.15 18.73
C ILE A 114 -11.49 -12.56 18.08
N ALA A 115 -11.45 -13.24 16.93
CA ALA A 115 -12.62 -13.71 16.21
C ALA A 115 -13.50 -14.66 17.04
N ALA A 116 -12.89 -15.59 17.78
CA ALA A 116 -13.61 -16.53 18.64
C ALA A 116 -14.37 -15.82 19.78
N GLN A 117 -13.81 -14.72 20.29
CA GLN A 117 -14.42 -13.93 21.36
C GLN A 117 -15.55 -13.01 20.87
N LEU A 118 -15.49 -12.55 19.61
CA LEU A 118 -16.51 -11.68 19.01
C LEU A 118 -17.86 -12.39 18.76
N GLY A 119 -17.95 -13.71 18.85
CA GLY A 119 -19.21 -14.46 18.69
C GLY A 119 -19.82 -14.39 17.28
N ALA A 120 -21.12 -14.68 17.16
CA ALA A 120 -21.84 -14.62 15.89
C ALA A 120 -21.97 -13.16 15.39
N ARG A 121 -21.74 -12.96 14.09
CA ARG A 121 -21.77 -11.63 13.46
C ARG A 121 -23.19 -11.06 13.52
N PRO A 122 -23.37 -9.76 13.76
CA PRO A 122 -24.66 -9.14 13.56
C PRO A 122 -25.03 -9.26 12.08
N GLU A 123 -26.16 -9.92 11.79
CA GLU A 123 -26.69 -9.99 10.44
C GLU A 123 -27.02 -8.57 9.97
N ALA A 124 -26.48 -8.20 8.80
CA ALA A 124 -26.87 -6.98 8.14
C ALA A 124 -28.21 -7.21 7.45
N ARG A 125 -29.22 -6.43 7.84
CA ARG A 125 -30.52 -6.37 7.19
C ARG A 125 -30.44 -5.46 5.96
N GLY A 126 -31.25 -5.74 4.94
CA GLY A 126 -31.22 -5.02 3.66
C GLY A 126 -31.41 -3.51 3.78
N VAL A 127 -30.66 -2.76 2.97
CA VAL A 127 -30.83 -1.32 2.75
C VAL A 127 -31.33 -1.09 1.33
N LYS A 128 -32.36 -0.25 1.17
CA LYS A 128 -32.84 0.19 -0.15
C LYS A 128 -32.60 1.67 -0.34
N LEU A 129 -32.09 2.03 -1.52
CA LEU A 129 -31.74 3.40 -1.88
C LEU A 129 -32.64 3.93 -2.99
N ALA A 130 -32.92 5.22 -2.95
CA ALA A 130 -33.50 5.98 -4.06
C ALA A 130 -32.37 6.72 -4.78
N LEU A 131 -31.75 6.05 -5.75
CA LEU A 131 -30.72 6.65 -6.60
C LEU A 131 -31.34 7.69 -7.54
N ARG A 132 -30.64 8.82 -7.74
CA ARG A 132 -31.04 9.84 -8.70
C ARG A 132 -30.47 9.52 -10.08
N PRO A 133 -31.02 10.11 -11.16
CA PRO A 133 -30.37 10.08 -12.47
C PRO A 133 -28.92 10.58 -12.35
N GLY A 134 -27.97 9.75 -12.80
CA GLY A 134 -26.55 10.07 -12.69
C GLY A 134 -25.89 9.74 -11.35
N ASP A 135 -26.58 9.18 -10.36
CA ASP A 135 -25.90 8.53 -9.25
C ASP A 135 -25.34 7.17 -9.72
N GLU A 136 -24.09 6.87 -9.38
CA GLU A 136 -23.43 5.61 -9.72
C GLU A 136 -23.10 4.84 -8.45
N LEU A 137 -23.56 3.60 -8.34
CA LEU A 137 -23.03 2.68 -7.35
C LEU A 137 -21.58 2.35 -7.71
N PHE A 138 -20.72 2.26 -6.69
CA PHE A 138 -19.34 1.86 -6.91
C PHE A 138 -19.29 0.46 -7.54
N ALA A 139 -18.86 0.36 -8.80
CA ALA A 139 -18.92 -0.88 -9.56
C ALA A 139 -18.12 -2.04 -8.93
N GLY A 140 -17.06 -1.73 -8.19
CA GLY A 140 -16.26 -2.71 -7.47
C GLY A 140 -16.93 -3.27 -6.22
N PHE A 141 -18.05 -2.68 -5.76
CA PHE A 141 -18.64 -2.99 -4.46
C PHE A 141 -19.08 -4.44 -4.31
N GLU A 142 -19.80 -5.01 -5.29
CA GLU A 142 -20.29 -6.39 -5.21
C GLU A 142 -19.17 -7.43 -5.36
N LYS A 143 -18.18 -7.17 -6.23
CA LYS A 143 -16.98 -8.02 -6.36
C LYS A 143 -16.17 -8.01 -5.07
N TRP A 144 -15.94 -6.82 -4.51
CA TRP A 144 -15.25 -6.61 -3.24
C TRP A 144 -16.00 -7.27 -2.05
N ARG A 145 -17.34 -7.32 -2.10
CA ARG A 145 -18.18 -8.10 -1.17
C ARG A 145 -18.04 -9.62 -1.31
N ALA A 146 -17.82 -10.12 -2.52
CA ALA A 146 -17.76 -11.55 -2.83
C ALA A 146 -16.37 -12.17 -2.60
N GLU A 147 -15.29 -11.42 -2.81
CA GLU A 147 -13.89 -11.90 -2.70
C GLU A 147 -13.38 -12.08 -1.27
N GLY A 148 -14.19 -11.76 -0.26
CA GLY A 148 -13.86 -12.07 1.13
C GLY A 148 -12.81 -11.15 1.78
N GLN A 149 -12.35 -10.07 1.14
CA GLN A 149 -11.69 -8.99 1.87
C GLN A 149 -12.69 -8.22 2.76
N ALA A 150 -13.96 -8.19 2.37
CA ALA A 150 -15.10 -8.00 3.25
C ALA A 150 -15.80 -9.34 3.45
N MET A 151 -15.40 -10.14 4.44
CA MET A 151 -16.02 -11.46 4.60
C MET A 151 -17.46 -11.31 5.06
N GLY A 152 -18.40 -11.70 4.20
CA GLY A 152 -19.77 -12.08 4.55
C GLY A 152 -20.82 -11.20 3.87
N VAL A 153 -21.46 -11.76 2.84
CA VAL A 153 -22.66 -11.21 2.21
C VAL A 153 -23.89 -11.63 3.02
N SER A 154 -24.58 -10.68 3.64
CA SER A 154 -26.04 -10.76 3.81
C SER A 154 -26.66 -9.46 3.30
N GLN A 155 -27.60 -9.58 2.36
CA GLN A 155 -28.49 -8.49 1.88
C GLN A 155 -27.85 -7.10 1.70
N GLY A 156 -26.96 -6.92 0.72
CA GLY A 156 -26.53 -5.56 0.33
C GLY A 156 -25.42 -4.86 1.13
N VAL A 157 -25.00 -5.35 2.32
CA VAL A 157 -23.98 -4.70 3.16
C VAL A 157 -22.65 -5.49 3.19
N ALA A 158 -21.51 -4.79 3.19
CA ALA A 158 -20.19 -5.32 3.54
C ALA A 158 -19.87 -5.02 5.00
N SER A 159 -19.43 -6.04 5.74
CA SER A 159 -18.88 -5.89 7.09
C SER A 159 -17.44 -6.38 7.12
N SER A 160 -16.65 -5.84 8.04
CA SER A 160 -15.28 -6.30 8.23
C SER A 160 -15.20 -7.79 8.59
N SER A 161 -14.32 -8.50 7.90
CA SER A 161 -14.03 -9.92 8.07
C SER A 161 -13.50 -10.29 9.46
N PRO A 162 -13.71 -11.54 9.94
CA PRO A 162 -13.17 -12.08 11.20
C PRO A 162 -11.64 -12.26 11.20
N LEU A 163 -10.94 -11.85 10.16
CA LEU A 163 -9.49 -12.06 10.03
C LEU A 163 -8.65 -10.84 10.36
N GLU A 164 -9.20 -9.73 10.86
CA GLU A 164 -8.37 -8.54 11.19
C GLU A 164 -8.70 -7.84 12.51
N GLY A 165 -9.67 -8.31 13.32
CA GLY A 165 -9.94 -7.75 14.66
C GLY A 165 -10.35 -6.26 14.71
N VAL A 166 -10.32 -5.58 13.56
CA VAL A 166 -10.54 -4.17 13.28
C VAL A 166 -11.16 -4.11 11.90
N GLY A 167 -12.19 -3.29 11.73
CA GLY A 167 -12.84 -3.15 10.44
C GLY A 167 -12.12 -2.24 9.45
N SER A 168 -11.04 -2.73 8.84
CA SER A 168 -10.39 -2.07 7.72
C SER A 168 -10.92 -2.56 6.38
N LEU A 169 -11.02 -1.65 5.42
CA LEU A 169 -11.56 -1.86 4.09
C LEU A 169 -10.80 -0.96 3.14
N THR A 170 -10.14 -1.56 2.15
CA THR A 170 -9.46 -0.83 1.09
C THR A 170 -10.07 -1.21 -0.25
N SER A 171 -10.45 -0.22 -1.07
CA SER A 171 -10.96 -0.50 -2.41
C SER A 171 -9.81 -0.77 -3.38
N ALA A 172 -10.07 -1.48 -4.47
CA ALA A 172 -9.18 -1.41 -5.63
C ALA A 172 -9.07 0.04 -6.14
N LYS A 173 -7.98 0.37 -6.85
CA LYS A 173 -7.82 1.66 -7.51
C LYS A 173 -8.85 1.84 -8.61
N PHE A 174 -9.39 3.05 -8.73
CA PHE A 174 -10.33 3.44 -9.78
C PHE A 174 -10.09 4.90 -10.17
N LYS A 175 -10.49 5.29 -11.39
CA LYS A 175 -10.43 6.69 -11.81
C LYS A 175 -11.67 7.41 -11.30
N MET A 176 -11.50 8.50 -10.55
CA MET A 176 -12.61 9.20 -9.93
C MET A 176 -13.52 9.87 -10.97
N PRO A 177 -14.77 9.40 -11.16
CA PRO A 177 -15.58 9.87 -12.27
C PRO A 177 -16.40 11.13 -11.95
N LYS A 178 -16.62 11.46 -10.66
CA LYS A 178 -17.50 12.57 -10.22
C LYS A 178 -16.94 13.31 -9.02
N PHE A 179 -17.67 14.33 -8.55
CA PHE A 179 -17.20 15.24 -7.50
C PHE A 179 -17.57 14.85 -6.07
N TYR A 180 -18.47 13.89 -5.85
CA TYR A 180 -18.88 13.48 -4.52
C TYR A 180 -18.86 11.97 -4.37
N VAL A 181 -18.49 11.56 -3.16
CA VAL A 181 -18.66 10.18 -2.70
C VAL A 181 -19.52 10.23 -1.46
N HIS A 182 -20.53 9.38 -1.46
CA HIS A 182 -21.40 9.14 -0.33
C HIS A 182 -21.20 7.69 0.11
N VAL A 183 -20.70 7.51 1.33
CA VAL A 183 -20.53 6.21 1.96
C VAL A 183 -21.65 6.04 2.98
N LEU A 184 -22.52 5.06 2.76
CA LEU A 184 -23.56 4.71 3.71
C LEU A 184 -23.00 3.68 4.69
N MET A 185 -22.72 4.13 5.91
CA MET A 185 -22.02 3.32 6.89
C MET A 185 -22.60 3.43 8.31
N GLN A 186 -22.37 2.38 9.09
CA GLN A 186 -22.73 2.27 10.49
C GLN A 186 -21.54 1.69 11.27
N GLY A 187 -21.23 2.28 12.43
CA GLY A 187 -20.32 1.69 13.42
C GLY A 187 -21.08 1.32 14.68
N THR A 188 -20.74 0.20 15.32
CA THR A 188 -21.33 -0.17 16.63
C THR A 188 -20.60 0.52 17.79
N LYS A 189 -21.30 0.72 18.92
CA LYS A 189 -20.91 1.63 20.00
C LYS A 189 -19.63 1.21 20.74
N TYR A 190 -18.69 2.13 20.83
CA TYR A 190 -17.50 2.04 21.67
C TYR A 190 -17.77 2.48 23.13
N ARG A 191 -17.10 1.83 24.11
CA ARG A 191 -17.35 2.05 25.55
C ARG A 191 -16.47 3.17 26.16
N ARG A 192 -15.45 3.69 25.45
CA ARG A 192 -14.53 4.74 25.96
C ARG A 192 -13.94 5.63 24.84
N PRO A 193 -14.69 6.57 24.23
CA PRO A 193 -14.22 7.37 23.09
C PRO A 193 -12.79 7.89 23.26
N ARG A 194 -11.96 7.80 22.21
CA ARG A 194 -10.72 8.60 22.19
C ARG A 194 -11.15 10.06 22.33
N VAL A 195 -10.53 10.79 23.26
CA VAL A 195 -10.89 12.18 23.50
C VAL A 195 -10.61 12.99 22.22
N GLY A 196 -11.67 13.48 21.57
CA GLY A 196 -11.59 14.45 20.47
C GLY A 196 -11.63 13.92 19.03
N GLU A 197 -11.62 12.61 18.78
CA GLU A 197 -11.70 12.02 17.43
C GLU A 197 -12.79 10.94 17.35
N GLY A 198 -13.49 10.85 16.21
CA GLY A 198 -14.40 9.73 15.94
C GLY A 198 -13.64 8.41 15.76
N ASP A 199 -14.29 7.26 15.95
CA ASP A 199 -13.60 5.96 15.86
C ASP A 199 -13.59 5.36 14.43
N LEU A 200 -14.44 5.89 13.54
CA LEU A 200 -14.52 5.47 12.15
C LEU A 200 -13.77 6.46 11.25
N ARG A 201 -12.80 5.99 10.46
CA ARG A 201 -12.08 6.78 9.47
C ARG A 201 -12.55 6.45 8.07
N LEU A 202 -12.83 7.48 7.28
CA LEU A 202 -12.84 7.40 5.83
C LEU A 202 -11.64 8.18 5.30
N THR A 203 -10.72 7.47 4.67
CA THR A 203 -9.66 8.03 3.87
C THR A 203 -10.04 7.91 2.40
N LEU A 204 -9.89 8.99 1.64
CA LEU A 204 -9.68 8.90 0.19
C LEU A 204 -8.22 9.23 -0.10
N VAL A 205 -7.58 8.41 -0.92
CA VAL A 205 -6.22 8.62 -1.40
C VAL A 205 -6.25 8.73 -2.92
N ALA A 206 -5.64 9.79 -3.46
CA ALA A 206 -5.52 10.07 -4.89
C ALA A 206 -4.09 10.53 -5.19
N ASP A 207 -3.24 9.62 -5.71
CA ASP A 207 -1.78 9.73 -5.85
C ASP A 207 -1.05 10.46 -4.70
N ASP A 208 -1.00 11.79 -4.71
CA ASP A 208 -0.31 12.69 -3.77
C ASP A 208 -1.24 13.37 -2.75
N PHE A 209 -2.55 13.18 -2.90
CA PHE A 209 -3.57 13.81 -2.08
C PHE A 209 -4.24 12.75 -1.21
N LYS A 210 -4.14 12.92 0.10
CA LYS A 210 -4.85 12.11 1.09
C LYS A 210 -5.82 12.99 1.86
N SER A 211 -7.07 12.57 1.92
CA SER A 211 -8.10 13.26 2.70
C SER A 211 -8.75 12.27 3.66
N SER A 212 -8.50 12.46 4.96
CA SER A 212 -9.00 11.60 6.03
C SER A 212 -10.04 12.34 6.86
N HIS A 213 -11.18 11.70 7.10
CA HIS A 213 -12.26 12.22 7.93
C HIS A 213 -12.65 11.18 8.98
N TRP A 214 -12.80 11.65 10.21
CA TRP A 214 -13.23 10.84 11.35
C TRP A 214 -14.70 11.05 11.66
N TYR A 215 -15.40 9.97 11.97
CA TYR A 215 -16.82 9.97 12.28
C TYR A 215 -17.11 9.22 13.58
N PRO A 216 -18.10 9.68 14.37
CA PRO A 216 -18.50 8.99 15.59
C PRO A 216 -19.02 7.57 15.32
N SER A 217 -18.65 6.62 16.19
CA SER A 217 -19.23 5.28 16.26
C SER A 217 -20.54 5.29 17.08
N GLY A 218 -21.37 4.24 16.99
CA GLY A 218 -22.53 4.06 17.86
C GLY A 218 -23.80 4.84 17.49
N VAL A 219 -23.84 5.46 16.30
CA VAL A 219 -25.08 6.04 15.77
C VAL A 219 -26.03 4.92 15.33
N PRO A 220 -27.31 4.94 15.72
CA PRO A 220 -28.28 3.93 15.28
C PRO A 220 -28.53 3.99 13.77
N GLY A 221 -28.49 2.82 13.12
CA GLY A 221 -28.77 2.68 11.68
C GLY A 221 -27.64 3.17 10.77
N PHE A 222 -27.79 2.95 9.47
CA PHE A 222 -26.82 3.45 8.49
C PHE A 222 -26.98 4.94 8.28
N THR A 223 -25.85 5.65 8.22
CA THR A 223 -25.82 7.10 7.96
C THR A 223 -24.88 7.44 6.83
N TRP A 224 -25.27 8.43 6.02
CA TRP A 224 -24.45 8.92 4.93
C TRP A 224 -23.27 9.75 5.44
N LYS A 225 -22.07 9.36 5.02
CA LYS A 225 -20.85 10.16 5.14
C LYS A 225 -20.47 10.63 3.74
N SER A 226 -20.49 11.94 3.55
CA SER A 226 -20.34 12.55 2.22
C SER A 226 -19.07 13.38 2.17
N GLN A 227 -18.31 13.25 1.09
CA GLN A 227 -17.08 14.00 0.91
C GLN A 227 -16.99 14.54 -0.52
N ARG A 228 -16.54 15.79 -0.64
CA ARG A 228 -16.30 16.47 -1.91
C ARG A 228 -14.88 16.15 -2.40
N MET A 229 -14.76 15.86 -3.68
CA MET A 229 -13.62 15.17 -4.29
C MET A 229 -12.98 16.01 -5.40
N THR A 230 -12.95 17.33 -5.22
CA THR A 230 -12.46 18.27 -6.23
C THR A 230 -11.00 18.03 -6.62
N LEU A 231 -10.13 17.72 -5.65
CA LEU A 231 -8.70 17.47 -5.91
C LEU A 231 -8.40 16.06 -6.42
N SER A 232 -9.38 15.16 -6.36
CA SER A 232 -9.26 13.75 -6.75
C SER A 232 -9.97 13.44 -8.08
N HIS A 233 -10.82 14.35 -8.57
CA HIS A 233 -11.61 14.15 -9.77
C HIS A 233 -10.73 13.89 -11.00
N GLY A 234 -11.05 12.85 -11.77
CA GLY A 234 -10.28 12.42 -12.94
C GLY A 234 -8.95 11.73 -12.63
N ARG A 235 -8.59 11.56 -11.35
CA ARG A 235 -7.33 10.94 -10.92
C ARG A 235 -7.56 9.50 -10.47
N GLU A 236 -6.49 8.71 -10.41
CA GLU A 236 -6.55 7.39 -9.81
C GLU A 236 -6.65 7.50 -8.28
N CYS A 237 -7.63 6.81 -7.73
CA CYS A 237 -8.05 6.94 -6.34
C CYS A 237 -8.32 5.56 -5.73
N TYR A 238 -8.23 5.47 -4.41
CA TYR A 238 -8.79 4.37 -3.62
C TYR A 238 -9.31 4.88 -2.28
N PHE A 239 -10.26 4.16 -1.67
CA PHE A 239 -10.75 4.46 -0.33
C PHE A 239 -10.13 3.53 0.71
N GLU A 240 -9.94 4.05 1.91
CA GLU A 240 -9.77 3.25 3.12
C GLU A 240 -10.91 3.59 4.08
N LEU A 241 -11.70 2.60 4.48
CA LEU A 241 -12.63 2.72 5.59
C LEU A 241 -12.07 1.92 6.75
N VAL A 242 -11.84 2.55 7.89
CA VAL A 242 -11.20 1.91 9.04
C VAL A 242 -12.03 2.17 10.28
N ASP A 243 -12.48 1.11 10.95
CA ASP A 243 -13.00 1.17 12.30
C ASP A 243 -11.89 0.87 13.29
N ARG A 244 -11.41 1.91 13.98
CA ARG A 244 -10.37 1.78 15.01
C ARG A 244 -10.93 1.40 16.38
N SER A 245 -12.23 1.14 16.51
CA SER A 245 -12.81 0.66 17.76
C SER A 245 -12.42 -0.81 17.99
N ARG A 246 -12.01 -1.13 19.22
CA ARG A 246 -11.43 -2.44 19.60
C ARG A 246 -12.46 -3.56 19.71
N ASN A 247 -13.72 -3.20 19.71
CA ASN A 247 -14.87 -4.06 19.99
C ASN A 247 -16.10 -3.65 19.17
N GLY A 248 -15.93 -2.78 18.18
CA GLY A 248 -17.00 -2.38 17.28
C GLY A 248 -17.00 -3.18 15.99
N TYR A 249 -17.94 -2.83 15.13
CA TYR A 249 -18.17 -3.42 13.83
C TYR A 249 -18.42 -2.28 12.86
N LEU A 250 -17.73 -2.32 11.72
CA LEU A 250 -18.01 -1.46 10.58
C LEU A 250 -18.95 -2.18 9.62
N GLY A 251 -20.12 -1.59 9.37
CA GLY A 251 -20.97 -1.94 8.25
C GLY A 251 -20.95 -0.84 7.19
N VAL A 252 -20.81 -1.24 5.93
CA VAL A 252 -20.93 -0.37 4.76
C VAL A 252 -22.04 -0.91 3.87
N ALA A 253 -23.15 -0.19 3.77
CA ALA A 253 -24.31 -0.62 2.98
C ALA A 253 -24.24 -0.19 1.51
N ALA A 254 -23.58 0.92 1.22
CA ALA A 254 -23.41 1.40 -0.14
C ALA A 254 -22.29 2.43 -0.25
N ILE A 255 -21.68 2.50 -1.42
CA ILE A 255 -20.82 3.61 -1.83
C ILE A 255 -21.41 4.16 -3.14
N VAL A 256 -21.83 5.42 -3.11
CA VAL A 256 -22.42 6.11 -4.27
C VAL A 256 -21.50 7.24 -4.69
N ILE A 257 -21.16 7.26 -5.97
CA ILE A 257 -20.41 8.32 -6.63
C ILE A 257 -21.41 9.23 -7.36
N SER A 258 -21.35 10.54 -7.11
CA SER A 258 -22.36 11.51 -7.57
C SER A 258 -21.76 12.87 -7.89
N ASP A 259 -22.47 13.67 -8.68
CA ASP A 259 -22.18 15.11 -8.85
C ASP A 259 -22.96 15.99 -7.86
N HIS A 260 -23.89 15.40 -7.11
CA HIS A 260 -24.69 16.11 -6.13
C HIS A 260 -24.02 16.14 -4.76
N LYS A 261 -24.05 17.31 -4.10
CA LYS A 261 -23.53 17.47 -2.73
C LYS A 261 -24.30 16.64 -1.70
N THR A 262 -25.60 16.49 -1.90
CA THR A 262 -26.45 15.70 -1.01
C THR A 262 -26.43 14.23 -1.42
N PRO A 263 -26.40 13.29 -0.45
CA PRO A 263 -26.49 11.87 -0.76
C PRO A 263 -27.89 11.48 -1.28
N PRO A 264 -28.03 10.32 -1.94
CA PRO A 264 -29.34 9.79 -2.33
C PRO A 264 -30.21 9.44 -1.12
N GLY A 265 -31.53 9.34 -1.36
CA GLY A 265 -32.48 8.98 -0.32
C GLY A 265 -32.34 7.54 0.15
N ILE A 266 -32.61 7.27 1.43
CA ILE A 266 -32.72 5.91 1.97
C ILE A 266 -34.20 5.57 2.06
N LEU A 267 -34.63 4.55 1.32
CA LEU A 267 -36.01 4.07 1.30
C LEU A 267 -36.27 3.08 2.45
N GLU A 268 -35.30 2.22 2.73
CA GLU A 268 -35.33 1.27 3.85
C GLU A 268 -33.98 1.32 4.56
N ASN A 269 -33.98 1.67 5.85
CA ASN A 269 -32.76 1.79 6.66
C ASN A 269 -32.78 0.75 7.79
N ALA A 270 -32.56 -0.51 7.43
CA ALA A 270 -32.44 -1.55 8.43
C ALA A 270 -31.06 -1.45 9.11
N ALA A 271 -31.04 -1.32 10.44
CA ALA A 271 -29.79 -1.26 11.20
C ALA A 271 -29.11 -2.63 11.25
N LEU A 272 -27.80 -2.63 11.44
CA LEU A 272 -27.09 -3.81 11.96
C LEU A 272 -27.77 -4.26 13.26
N ALA A 273 -27.98 -5.57 13.41
CA ALA A 273 -28.40 -6.11 14.70
C ALA A 273 -27.42 -5.61 15.79
N ALA A 274 -27.95 -5.27 16.97
CA ALA A 274 -27.07 -4.92 18.08
C ALA A 274 -26.12 -6.09 18.33
N PRO A 275 -24.79 -5.88 18.36
CA PRO A 275 -23.90 -6.93 18.77
C PRO A 275 -24.30 -7.37 20.19
N GLY A 276 -24.11 -8.65 20.49
CA GLY A 276 -24.23 -9.13 21.87
C GLY A 276 -23.25 -8.41 22.81
N SER A 277 -23.10 -8.89 24.04
CA SER A 277 -22.04 -8.36 24.92
C SER A 277 -20.67 -8.53 24.25
N VAL A 278 -20.02 -7.42 23.87
CA VAL A 278 -18.70 -7.49 23.25
C VAL A 278 -17.64 -7.60 24.36
N PRO A 279 -16.79 -8.64 24.36
CA PRO A 279 -15.73 -8.78 25.34
C PRO A 279 -14.69 -7.65 25.23
N ASP A 280 -13.94 -7.44 26.31
CA ASP A 280 -12.82 -6.51 26.30
C ASP A 280 -11.64 -7.15 25.57
N LEU A 281 -11.35 -6.67 24.36
CA LEU A 281 -10.37 -7.25 23.45
C LEU A 281 -9.06 -6.44 23.44
N PRO A 282 -7.90 -7.10 23.32
CA PRO A 282 -6.62 -6.40 23.18
C PRO A 282 -6.59 -5.58 21.88
N GLU A 283 -5.93 -4.42 21.90
CA GLU A 283 -5.81 -3.55 20.72
C GLU A 283 -5.05 -4.25 19.59
N SER A 284 -5.56 -4.16 18.36
CA SER A 284 -4.80 -4.58 17.18
C SER A 284 -3.67 -3.62 16.88
N THR A 285 -2.53 -4.18 16.48
CA THR A 285 -1.37 -3.38 16.12
C THR A 285 -1.42 -3.04 14.63
N PHE A 286 -1.17 -1.77 14.31
CA PHE A 286 -1.09 -1.29 12.94
C PHE A 286 0.35 -0.93 12.57
N ALA A 287 0.70 -1.20 11.32
CA ALA A 287 1.92 -0.69 10.72
C ALA A 287 1.63 -0.25 9.29
N MET A 288 2.57 0.51 8.75
CA MET A 288 2.50 0.95 7.36
C MET A 288 3.25 -0.07 6.52
N ILE A 289 2.55 -0.65 5.56
CA ILE A 289 3.03 -1.75 4.73
C ILE A 289 2.86 -1.38 3.26
N SER A 290 3.57 -2.09 2.40
CA SER A 290 3.31 -2.04 0.96
C SER A 290 2.10 -2.89 0.58
N SER A 291 1.49 -2.57 -0.56
CA SER A 291 0.51 -3.42 -1.25
C SER A 291 0.72 -3.36 -2.76
N ASP A 292 0.43 -4.48 -3.42
CA ASP A 292 0.46 -4.60 -4.88
C ASP A 292 -0.88 -4.19 -5.47
N GLU A 293 -0.90 -3.10 -6.24
CA GLU A 293 -2.12 -2.57 -6.83
C GLU A 293 -1.89 -1.95 -8.21
N ASN A 294 -2.77 -2.29 -9.16
CA ASN A 294 -2.78 -1.78 -10.53
C ASN A 294 -1.41 -1.93 -11.24
N PRO A 295 -1.00 -3.17 -11.53
CA PRO A 295 0.30 -3.44 -12.12
C PRO A 295 0.40 -2.84 -13.52
N ARG A 296 1.32 -1.90 -13.72
CA ARG A 296 1.46 -1.15 -14.98
C ARG A 296 2.90 -0.94 -15.40
N ASN A 297 3.10 -0.85 -16.71
CA ASN A 297 4.38 -0.47 -17.28
C ASN A 297 4.61 1.04 -17.08
N ALA A 298 5.86 1.47 -17.09
CA ALA A 298 6.18 2.89 -17.07
C ALA A 298 6.37 3.40 -18.50
N LYS A 299 6.01 4.65 -18.76
CA LYS A 299 6.47 5.34 -19.97
C LYS A 299 7.82 5.99 -19.66
N LEU A 300 8.76 5.84 -20.58
CA LEU A 300 10.06 6.51 -20.48
C LEU A 300 9.85 8.03 -20.49
N HIS A 301 10.42 8.75 -19.51
CA HIS A 301 10.42 10.21 -19.56
C HIS A 301 11.61 10.69 -20.38
N VAL A 302 11.34 11.36 -21.49
CA VAL A 302 12.39 11.86 -22.40
C VAL A 302 13.20 12.90 -21.65
N ARG A 303 14.50 12.65 -21.49
CA ARG A 303 15.40 13.47 -20.67
C ARG A 303 14.90 13.69 -19.24
N GLY A 304 14.16 12.72 -18.69
CA GLY A 304 13.62 12.74 -17.33
C GLY A 304 12.37 13.60 -17.13
N SER A 305 11.85 14.22 -18.19
CA SER A 305 10.67 15.09 -18.14
C SER A 305 9.37 14.29 -18.07
N HIS A 306 8.67 14.35 -16.93
CA HIS A 306 7.36 13.69 -16.76
C HIS A 306 6.25 14.24 -17.67
N LEU A 307 6.51 15.38 -18.33
CA LEU A 307 5.62 15.98 -19.33
C LEU A 307 5.86 15.45 -20.75
N ASP A 308 7.03 14.87 -21.01
CA ASP A 308 7.43 14.35 -22.33
C ASP A 308 7.62 12.83 -22.25
N LEU A 309 6.54 12.10 -22.55
CA LEU A 309 6.47 10.66 -22.40
C LEU A 309 6.80 9.96 -23.72
N GLY A 310 7.83 9.12 -23.70
CA GLY A 310 8.24 8.25 -24.79
C GLY A 310 7.51 6.91 -24.81
N ALA A 311 8.19 5.89 -25.33
CA ALA A 311 7.67 4.54 -25.43
C ALA A 311 7.38 3.93 -24.05
N GLU A 312 6.40 3.04 -24.02
CA GLU A 312 6.14 2.20 -22.85
C GLU A 312 7.25 1.16 -22.68
N VAL A 313 7.73 1.01 -21.45
CA VAL A 313 8.80 0.10 -21.07
C VAL A 313 8.20 -0.99 -20.18
N PRO A 314 8.26 -2.27 -20.59
CA PRO A 314 7.84 -3.39 -19.75
C PRO A 314 8.54 -3.37 -18.39
N ARG A 315 7.80 -3.68 -17.32
CA ARG A 315 8.40 -3.86 -15.99
C ARG A 315 9.51 -4.91 -16.04
N GLY A 316 10.57 -4.69 -15.28
CA GLY A 316 11.76 -5.54 -15.30
C GLY A 316 12.88 -5.04 -14.38
N PHE A 317 14.04 -5.69 -14.46
CA PHE A 317 15.20 -5.45 -13.60
C PHE A 317 16.45 -5.12 -14.43
N LEU A 318 17.57 -4.82 -13.76
CA LEU A 318 18.82 -4.45 -14.43
C LEU A 318 19.37 -5.63 -15.23
N LYS A 319 19.48 -5.49 -16.55
CA LYS A 319 19.97 -6.56 -17.43
C LYS A 319 21.45 -6.86 -17.25
N VAL A 320 22.22 -5.85 -16.81
CA VAL A 320 23.67 -5.99 -16.58
C VAL A 320 24.01 -7.02 -15.50
N LEU A 321 23.18 -7.17 -14.46
CA LEU A 321 23.50 -8.06 -13.33
C LEU A 321 23.12 -9.52 -13.58
N SER A 322 22.98 -9.91 -14.85
CA SER A 322 22.50 -11.22 -15.33
C SER A 322 21.12 -11.60 -14.77
N GLY A 323 20.42 -12.47 -15.48
CA GLY A 323 19.10 -12.96 -15.10
C GLY A 323 18.24 -13.25 -16.31
N GLU A 324 17.51 -14.36 -16.27
CA GLU A 324 16.47 -14.65 -17.26
C GLU A 324 15.37 -13.59 -17.18
N SER A 325 14.70 -13.35 -18.32
CA SER A 325 13.47 -12.56 -18.32
C SER A 325 12.44 -13.29 -17.46
N ARG A 326 12.06 -12.70 -16.33
CA ARG A 326 11.03 -13.24 -15.43
C ARG A 326 9.68 -12.64 -15.80
N GLU A 327 8.66 -13.49 -15.89
CA GLU A 327 7.28 -12.97 -15.88
C GLU A 327 6.99 -12.35 -14.52
N LEU A 328 6.44 -11.14 -14.52
CA LEU A 328 6.18 -10.39 -13.30
C LEU A 328 4.70 -10.45 -12.94
N GLY A 329 4.38 -11.13 -11.84
CA GLY A 329 3.06 -11.11 -11.23
C GLY A 329 2.87 -9.88 -10.35
N GLY A 330 1.62 -9.38 -10.26
CA GLY A 330 1.32 -8.20 -9.44
C GLY A 330 2.26 -7.03 -9.75
N SER A 331 2.80 -6.38 -8.72
CA SER A 331 3.74 -5.27 -8.89
C SER A 331 5.08 -5.68 -9.53
N GLY A 332 5.48 -6.95 -9.40
CA GLY A 332 6.83 -7.43 -9.68
C GLY A 332 7.79 -7.38 -8.48
N ARG A 333 7.33 -6.98 -7.28
CA ARG A 333 8.20 -6.89 -6.09
C ARG A 333 8.69 -8.26 -5.61
N LEU A 334 7.85 -9.30 -5.67
CA LEU A 334 8.27 -10.63 -5.24
C LEU A 334 9.40 -11.16 -6.14
N GLU A 335 9.26 -10.99 -7.45
CA GLU A 335 10.26 -11.37 -8.43
C GLU A 335 11.50 -10.47 -8.33
N PHE A 336 11.34 -9.20 -7.96
CA PHE A 336 12.48 -8.32 -7.69
C PHE A 336 13.28 -8.80 -6.48
N ALA A 337 12.60 -9.23 -5.41
CA ALA A 337 13.23 -9.82 -4.24
C ALA A 337 14.01 -11.10 -4.59
N ASP A 338 13.40 -11.96 -5.42
CA ASP A 338 14.06 -13.17 -5.93
C ASP A 338 15.26 -12.84 -6.82
N TRP A 339 15.11 -11.92 -7.76
CA TRP A 339 16.20 -11.50 -8.65
C TRP A 339 17.38 -10.93 -7.86
N LEU A 340 17.14 -10.11 -6.83
CA LEU A 340 18.21 -9.58 -5.96
C LEU A 340 18.98 -10.68 -5.23
N THR A 341 18.26 -11.73 -4.81
CA THR A 341 18.79 -12.76 -3.92
C THR A 341 19.27 -14.00 -4.64
N GLN A 342 19.03 -14.08 -5.96
CA GLN A 342 19.46 -15.17 -6.83
C GLN A 342 20.41 -14.64 -7.92
N ASP A 343 19.93 -13.77 -8.80
CA ASP A 343 20.69 -13.30 -9.96
C ASP A 343 21.75 -12.26 -9.57
N ALA A 344 21.35 -11.22 -8.81
CA ALA A 344 22.26 -10.16 -8.35
C ALA A 344 23.00 -10.51 -7.04
N GLN A 345 22.85 -11.75 -6.55
CA GLN A 345 23.28 -12.17 -5.20
C GLN A 345 24.76 -11.90 -4.94
N ALA A 346 25.62 -12.12 -5.94
CA ALA A 346 27.06 -11.92 -5.80
C ALA A 346 27.42 -10.45 -5.51
N LEU A 347 26.76 -9.50 -6.20
CA LEU A 347 26.95 -8.07 -5.95
C LEU A 347 26.34 -7.67 -4.61
N LEU A 348 25.11 -8.11 -4.33
CA LEU A 348 24.43 -7.88 -3.07
C LEU A 348 25.29 -8.32 -1.87
N ALA A 349 25.89 -9.52 -1.93
CA ALA A 349 26.74 -10.02 -0.86
C ALA A 349 27.98 -9.13 -0.63
N ARG A 350 28.68 -8.72 -1.72
CA ARG A 350 29.85 -7.83 -1.63
C ARG A 350 29.50 -6.49 -1.00
N VAL A 351 28.37 -5.94 -1.40
CA VAL A 351 27.85 -4.66 -0.91
C VAL A 351 27.52 -4.74 0.58
N MET A 352 26.81 -5.78 1.01
CA MET A 352 26.44 -5.97 2.42
C MET A 352 27.67 -6.24 3.29
N VAL A 353 28.63 -7.06 2.84
CA VAL A 353 29.90 -7.29 3.54
C VAL A 353 30.66 -5.97 3.72
N ASN A 354 30.76 -5.15 2.68
CA ASN A 354 31.43 -3.87 2.75
C ASN A 354 30.77 -2.91 3.75
N ARG A 355 29.43 -2.90 3.80
CA ARG A 355 28.67 -2.07 4.75
C ARG A 355 28.83 -2.52 6.19
N VAL A 356 28.74 -3.83 6.45
CA VAL A 356 28.98 -4.39 7.79
C VAL A 356 30.42 -4.10 8.23
N TRP A 357 31.39 -4.27 7.33
CA TRP A 357 32.79 -3.93 7.59
C TRP A 357 32.97 -2.45 7.94
N LYS A 358 32.41 -1.54 7.13
CA LYS A 358 32.45 -0.09 7.43
C LYS A 358 31.84 0.22 8.79
N HIS A 359 30.73 -0.43 9.16
CA HIS A 359 30.08 -0.19 10.44
C HIS A 359 30.97 -0.59 11.63
N HIS A 360 31.73 -1.69 11.51
CA HIS A 360 32.63 -2.16 12.57
C HIS A 360 33.96 -1.40 12.62
N PHE A 361 34.54 -1.08 11.46
CA PHE A 361 35.91 -0.56 11.35
C PHE A 361 35.99 0.92 10.95
N GLY A 362 34.85 1.60 10.78
CA GLY A 362 34.77 3.02 10.40
C GLY A 362 35.02 3.32 8.92
N LYS A 363 35.65 2.40 8.16
CA LYS A 363 35.95 2.55 6.73
C LYS A 363 35.64 1.25 5.98
N GLY A 364 34.96 1.34 4.84
CA GLY A 364 34.66 0.18 3.99
C GLY A 364 35.92 -0.38 3.31
N LEU A 365 35.89 -1.67 2.97
CA LEU A 365 36.85 -2.31 2.05
C LEU A 365 36.91 -1.54 0.72
N VAL A 366 35.74 -1.19 0.20
CA VAL A 366 35.53 -0.19 -0.85
C VAL A 366 35.01 1.08 -0.16
N PRO A 367 35.80 2.18 -0.14
CA PRO A 367 35.40 3.41 0.55
C PRO A 367 34.13 4.06 0.00
N SER A 368 33.92 4.02 -1.32
CA SER A 368 32.71 4.48 -2.01
C SER A 368 31.53 3.51 -1.80
N THR A 369 30.96 3.48 -0.60
CA THR A 369 29.97 2.46 -0.23
C THR A 369 28.70 2.42 -1.08
N ASP A 370 28.39 3.51 -1.78
CA ASP A 370 27.20 3.64 -2.61
C ASP A 370 27.51 3.57 -4.12
N ASN A 371 28.78 3.35 -4.48
CA ASN A 371 29.20 3.20 -5.87
C ASN A 371 30.28 2.11 -6.01
N PHE A 372 29.86 0.96 -6.52
CA PHE A 372 30.67 -0.20 -6.89
C PHE A 372 30.83 -0.30 -8.42
N GLY A 373 30.27 0.66 -9.17
CA GLY A 373 30.44 0.79 -10.61
C GLY A 373 31.83 1.29 -11.00
N LEU A 374 32.01 1.67 -12.26
CA LEU A 374 33.32 2.03 -12.81
C LEU A 374 33.96 3.27 -12.18
N LEU A 375 33.15 4.18 -11.61
CA LEU A 375 33.63 5.35 -10.87
C LEU A 375 33.79 5.11 -9.36
N GLY A 376 33.48 3.91 -8.88
CA GLY A 376 33.72 3.52 -7.50
C GLY A 376 35.21 3.48 -7.16
N ASP A 377 35.52 3.75 -5.90
CA ASP A 377 36.85 3.53 -5.36
C ASP A 377 37.24 2.06 -5.46
N ARG A 378 38.52 1.83 -5.69
CA ARG A 378 39.07 0.49 -5.67
C ARG A 378 39.21 0.01 -4.22
N PRO A 379 39.14 -1.30 -3.96
CA PRO A 379 39.34 -1.81 -2.61
C PRO A 379 40.68 -1.38 -2.04
N ALA A 380 40.71 -0.99 -0.76
CA ALA A 380 41.91 -0.49 -0.09
C ALA A 380 43.06 -1.52 -0.09
N ASN A 381 42.73 -2.82 -0.02
CA ASN A 381 43.70 -3.92 -0.05
C ASN A 381 43.29 -4.95 -1.12
N ARG A 382 43.67 -4.69 -2.37
CA ARG A 382 43.31 -5.56 -3.51
C ARG A 382 43.83 -6.99 -3.42
N GLY A 383 44.97 -7.22 -2.75
CA GLY A 383 45.57 -8.56 -2.64
C GLY A 383 44.87 -9.51 -1.67
N LEU A 384 43.85 -9.04 -0.95
CA LEU A 384 43.07 -9.84 0.01
C LEU A 384 41.66 -10.21 -0.48
N LEU A 385 41.32 -9.82 -1.72
CA LEU A 385 40.05 -10.07 -2.41
C LEU A 385 40.30 -10.98 -3.60
#